data_AF-A0A952H691-F1
#
_entry.id   AF-A0A952H691-F1
#
_cell.length_a   1.000
_cell.length_b   1.000
_cell.length_c   1.000
_cell.angle_alpha   90.00
_cell.angle_beta   90.00
_cell.angle_gamma   90.00
#
_symmetry.space_group_name_H-M   'P 1'
#
loop_
_entity.id
_entity.type
_entity.pdbx_description
1 polymer ?
#
loop_
_entity_poly.entity_id
_entity_poly.type
_entity_poly.pdbx_seq_one_letter_code
_entity_poly.pdbx_strand_id
1 'polypeptide(L)'
;FGNLFGSQTLWGQHRRMGLAEPLGVQCVPTVMAMKGRFVLPDDQAQFKYAYHFDAVQYAAFLRKLAVQRGARHTPGRIIDVSRRADGDVAAVQLEDGRRIGGDLFVDCSGFRSLLLGQALAEPFVDFSHWLPVDGAWACPTERIGEELAPYTQATALEGGWAWRIPLQNRTGHGHVFSSRFIDADRAREQLLARLDGKPLGEPRLLRFTTGHRERFWVKNVVAIGLSSGFLEPLESTSIYLIQDGISRLMTLLTTGRPADEDDRALFNDGAARRYARIRDFIILHYCLTRRRDSELWRHVSSMELPETLAFRLELWRRYGVLHEYDEEGFDATSWLAIHAGMDHWPQRNDPVFAEIPPERAMQGLDQRRKAIEASVARMPQHHRMLLKMLG
;
A
#
# COMPACT_ATOMS: atom_id res chain seq x y z
N PHE A 1 0.89 18.03 5.76
CA PHE A 1 1.96 18.75 6.50
C PHE A 1 2.20 20.19 6.01
N GLY A 2 1.30 20.82 5.25
CA GLY A 2 1.52 22.16 4.70
C GLY A 2 2.59 22.18 3.60
N ASN A 3 3.16 23.35 3.32
CA ASN A 3 4.24 23.50 2.34
C ASN A 3 5.49 22.71 2.75
N LEU A 4 6.13 22.06 1.78
CA LEU A 4 7.33 21.26 1.97
C LEU A 4 8.63 22.03 1.68
N PHE A 5 8.52 23.25 1.15
CA PHE A 5 9.65 24.09 0.72
C PHE A 5 9.51 25.53 1.21
N GLY A 6 10.65 26.22 1.31
CA GLY A 6 10.73 27.62 1.71
C GLY A 6 10.82 27.86 3.22
N SER A 7 10.94 29.13 3.62
CA SER A 7 11.23 29.51 5.00
C SER A 7 10.13 29.14 6.00
N GLN A 8 8.87 28.98 5.56
CA GLN A 8 7.74 28.59 6.42
C GLN A 8 7.47 27.08 6.49
N THR A 9 8.35 26.26 5.92
CA THR A 9 8.19 24.80 5.91
C THR A 9 7.98 24.24 7.32
N LEU A 10 6.86 23.57 7.53
CA LEU A 10 6.41 23.12 8.86
C LEU A 10 7.41 22.19 9.54
N TRP A 11 7.85 21.14 8.84
CA TRP A 11 8.77 20.16 9.41
C TRP A 11 10.13 20.79 9.74
N GLY A 12 10.60 21.71 8.87
CA GLY A 12 11.86 22.42 9.05
C GLY A 12 11.81 23.33 10.26
N GLN A 13 10.71 24.07 10.43
CA GLN A 13 10.49 24.91 11.60
C GLN A 13 10.32 24.10 12.88
N HIS A 14 9.54 23.01 12.84
CA HIS A 14 9.38 22.07 13.95
C HIS A 14 10.74 21.53 14.42
N ARG A 15 11.60 21.11 13.50
CA ARG A 15 12.93 20.60 13.81
C ARG A 15 13.85 21.69 14.33
N ARG A 16 13.85 22.88 13.70
CA ARG A 16 14.68 24.03 14.11
C ARG A 16 14.36 24.50 15.53
N MET A 17 13.09 24.45 15.92
CA MET A 17 12.63 24.83 17.26
C MET A 17 12.85 23.75 18.32
N GLY A 18 13.25 22.53 17.94
CA GLY A 18 13.54 21.46 18.89
C GLY A 18 12.32 20.98 19.67
N LEU A 19 11.13 21.01 19.06
CA LEU A 19 9.89 20.56 19.69
C LEU A 19 9.96 19.06 20.03
N ALA A 20 9.49 18.71 21.23
CA ALA A 20 9.54 17.35 21.75
C ALA A 20 8.34 16.51 21.27
N GLU A 21 7.21 17.15 21.00
CA GLU A 21 6.05 16.49 20.44
C GLU A 21 6.32 15.95 19.01
N PRO A 22 5.66 14.85 18.60
CA PRO A 22 5.80 14.35 17.24
C PRO A 22 5.23 15.34 16.21
N LEU A 23 5.85 15.43 15.04
CA LEU A 23 5.36 16.27 13.93
C LEU A 23 3.88 16.01 13.58
N GLY A 24 3.40 14.78 13.82
CA GLY A 24 2.00 14.38 13.61
C GLY A 24 0.96 15.25 14.31
N VAL A 25 1.29 15.93 15.41
CA VAL A 25 0.37 16.89 16.08
C VAL A 25 0.05 18.12 15.23
N GLN A 26 0.86 18.39 14.19
CA GLN A 26 0.65 19.46 13.22
C GLN A 26 -0.15 18.98 11.97
N CYS A 27 -0.63 17.74 12.00
CA CYS A 27 -1.32 17.07 10.91
C CYS A 27 -2.77 16.71 11.31
N VAL A 28 -3.74 17.35 10.66
CA VAL A 28 -5.18 17.14 10.92
C VAL A 28 -5.59 15.67 10.90
N PRO A 29 -5.33 14.87 9.84
CA PRO A 29 -5.75 13.47 9.82
C PRO A 29 -5.07 12.61 10.89
N THR A 30 -3.82 12.91 11.27
CA THR A 30 -3.15 12.21 12.38
C THR A 30 -3.85 12.48 13.70
N VAL A 31 -4.18 13.74 14.01
CA VAL A 31 -4.88 14.10 15.25
C VAL A 31 -6.30 13.54 15.26
N MET A 32 -7.01 13.56 14.13
CA MET A 32 -8.31 12.89 13.97
C MET A 32 -8.20 11.40 14.30
N ALA A 33 -7.24 10.71 13.70
CA ALA A 33 -7.02 9.28 13.89
C ALA A 33 -6.73 8.93 15.36
N MET A 34 -5.78 9.64 15.98
CA MET A 34 -5.37 9.40 17.37
C MET A 34 -6.44 9.77 18.39
N LYS A 35 -7.43 10.59 18.02
CA LYS A 35 -8.57 10.94 18.88
C LYS A 35 -9.84 10.13 18.58
N GLY A 36 -9.80 9.18 17.64
CA GLY A 36 -10.94 8.35 17.25
C GLY A 36 -12.04 9.12 16.53
N ARG A 37 -11.72 10.27 15.91
CA ARG A 37 -12.70 11.18 15.34
C ARG A 37 -12.67 11.20 13.82
N PHE A 38 -13.84 11.42 13.23
CA PHE A 38 -13.97 11.45 11.78
C PHE A 38 -15.14 12.35 11.35
N VAL A 39 -14.95 13.03 10.24
CA VAL A 39 -16.00 13.73 9.51
C VAL A 39 -15.73 13.52 8.02
N LEU A 40 -16.80 13.47 7.21
CA LEU A 40 -16.64 13.45 5.77
C LEU A 40 -15.99 14.77 5.32
N PRO A 41 -14.95 14.72 4.48
CA PRO A 41 -14.35 15.93 3.94
C PRO A 41 -15.37 16.68 3.07
N ASP A 42 -15.42 17.99 3.23
CA ASP A 42 -16.02 18.90 2.26
C ASP A 42 -14.97 19.35 1.22
N ASP A 43 -15.37 20.21 0.29
CA ASP A 43 -14.47 20.72 -0.76
C ASP A 43 -13.28 21.54 -0.23
N GLN A 44 -13.32 21.97 1.05
CA GLN A 44 -12.24 22.74 1.68
C GLN A 44 -11.32 21.88 2.54
N ALA A 45 -11.67 20.60 2.75
CA ALA A 45 -10.92 19.70 3.61
C ALA A 45 -9.52 19.41 3.05
N GLN A 46 -8.49 19.68 3.86
CA GLN A 46 -7.08 19.40 3.52
C GLN A 46 -6.64 17.99 3.93
N PHE A 47 -7.54 17.01 3.87
CA PHE A 47 -7.25 15.61 4.17
C PHE A 47 -8.07 14.68 3.27
N LYS A 48 -7.53 13.48 3.06
CA LYS A 48 -8.22 12.39 2.36
C LYS A 48 -8.47 11.26 3.35
N TYR A 49 -9.33 10.32 2.96
CA TYR A 49 -9.59 9.10 3.71
C TYR A 49 -9.72 7.91 2.74
N ALA A 50 -9.64 6.72 3.30
CA ALA A 50 -9.84 5.46 2.58
C ALA A 50 -10.77 4.55 3.40
N TYR A 51 -10.95 3.31 2.95
CA TYR A 51 -11.95 2.40 3.51
C TYR A 51 -11.31 1.12 4.06
N HIS A 52 -11.87 0.63 5.16
CA HIS A 52 -11.76 -0.77 5.56
C HIS A 52 -13.04 -1.50 5.15
N PHE A 53 -12.90 -2.56 4.38
CA PHE A 53 -14.04 -3.35 3.93
C PHE A 53 -13.65 -4.80 3.68
N ASP A 54 -14.67 -5.64 3.55
CA ASP A 54 -14.51 -7.03 3.18
C ASP A 54 -14.32 -7.15 1.66
N ALA A 55 -13.11 -7.53 1.23
CA ALA A 55 -12.78 -7.66 -0.18
C ALA A 55 -13.65 -8.72 -0.91
N VAL A 56 -14.11 -9.76 -0.22
CA VAL A 56 -15.00 -10.79 -0.81
C VAL A 56 -16.37 -10.20 -1.11
N GLN A 57 -16.92 -9.42 -0.18
CA GLN A 57 -18.19 -8.74 -0.39
C GLN A 57 -18.09 -7.67 -1.48
N TYR A 58 -16.98 -6.92 -1.50
CA TYR A 58 -16.73 -5.93 -2.55
C TYR A 58 -16.60 -6.59 -3.94
N ALA A 59 -15.90 -7.72 -4.06
CA ALA A 59 -15.81 -8.48 -5.31
C ALA A 59 -17.20 -8.99 -5.76
N ALA A 60 -18.03 -9.47 -4.84
CA ALA A 60 -19.40 -9.90 -5.16
C ALA A 60 -20.27 -8.74 -5.65
N PHE A 61 -20.15 -7.56 -5.03
CA PHE A 61 -20.81 -6.33 -5.48
C PHE A 61 -20.36 -5.93 -6.89
N LEU A 62 -19.06 -5.86 -7.16
CA LEU A 62 -18.51 -5.52 -8.47
C LEU A 62 -18.92 -6.53 -9.55
N ARG A 63 -18.96 -7.82 -9.24
CA ARG A 63 -19.46 -8.86 -10.16
C ARG A 63 -20.91 -8.58 -10.56
N LYS A 64 -21.78 -8.28 -9.60
CA LYS A 64 -23.19 -7.95 -9.88
C LYS A 64 -23.29 -6.74 -10.81
N LEU A 65 -22.52 -5.70 -10.52
CA LEU A 65 -22.49 -4.48 -11.34
C LEU A 65 -21.98 -4.74 -12.77
N ALA A 66 -20.91 -5.52 -12.91
CA ALA A 66 -20.34 -5.86 -14.22
C ALA A 66 -21.32 -6.69 -15.07
N VAL A 67 -21.96 -7.70 -14.49
CA VAL A 67 -22.95 -8.53 -15.19
C VAL A 67 -24.16 -7.70 -15.62
N GLN A 68 -24.63 -6.78 -14.77
CA GLN A 68 -25.71 -5.85 -15.12
C GLN A 68 -25.34 -4.91 -16.29
N ARG A 69 -24.05 -4.63 -16.47
CA ARG A 69 -23.52 -3.84 -17.60
C ARG A 69 -23.16 -4.67 -18.82
N GLY A 70 -23.54 -5.96 -18.86
CA GLY A 70 -23.39 -6.82 -20.02
C GLY A 70 -22.16 -7.74 -19.99
N ALA A 71 -21.36 -7.74 -18.92
CA ALA A 71 -20.28 -8.72 -18.80
C ALA A 71 -20.85 -10.14 -18.66
N ARG A 72 -20.35 -11.09 -19.45
CA ARG A 72 -20.72 -12.51 -19.35
C ARG A 72 -19.89 -13.20 -18.28
N HIS A 73 -20.55 -13.72 -17.25
CA HIS A 73 -19.90 -14.56 -16.24
C HIS A 73 -20.04 -16.05 -16.60
N THR A 74 -18.91 -16.73 -16.81
CA THR A 74 -18.87 -18.16 -17.15
C THR A 74 -18.09 -18.93 -16.08
N PRO A 75 -18.77 -19.55 -15.10
CA PRO A 75 -18.11 -20.38 -14.11
C PRO A 75 -17.48 -21.62 -14.77
N GLY A 76 -16.23 -21.91 -14.41
CA GLY A 76 -15.51 -23.10 -14.85
C GLY A 76 -14.03 -23.04 -14.49
N ARG A 77 -13.43 -24.20 -14.26
CA ARG A 77 -11.98 -24.32 -14.08
C ARG A 77 -11.31 -24.36 -15.45
N ILE A 78 -10.32 -23.51 -15.68
CA ILE A 78 -9.46 -23.58 -16.87
C ILE A 78 -8.46 -24.72 -16.68
N ILE A 79 -8.37 -25.60 -17.67
CA ILE A 79 -7.47 -26.77 -17.68
C ILE A 79 -6.36 -26.67 -18.73
N ASP A 80 -6.56 -25.89 -19.79
CA ASP A 80 -5.59 -25.72 -20.87
C ASP A 80 -5.68 -24.32 -21.51
N VAL A 81 -4.58 -23.87 -22.12
CA VAL A 81 -4.45 -22.58 -22.80
C VAL A 81 -3.83 -22.81 -24.17
N SER A 82 -4.64 -22.66 -25.22
CA SER A 82 -4.19 -22.81 -26.61
C SER A 82 -3.55 -21.51 -27.12
N ARG A 83 -2.42 -21.64 -27.82
CA ARG A 83 -1.70 -20.51 -28.45
C ARG A 83 -1.76 -20.59 -29.96
N ARG A 84 -1.76 -19.43 -30.61
CA ARG A 84 -1.62 -19.27 -32.06
C ARG A 84 -0.15 -19.39 -32.47
N ALA A 85 0.10 -19.54 -33.78
CA ALA A 85 1.45 -19.61 -34.33
C ALA A 85 2.26 -18.30 -34.14
N ASP A 86 1.60 -17.16 -34.01
CA ASP A 86 2.21 -15.85 -33.71
C ASP A 86 2.59 -15.68 -32.22
N GLY A 87 2.26 -16.67 -31.39
CA GLY A 87 2.53 -16.71 -29.96
C GLY A 87 1.42 -16.16 -29.07
N ASP A 88 0.36 -15.56 -29.63
CA ASP A 88 -0.79 -15.04 -28.87
C ASP A 88 -1.62 -16.18 -28.26
N VAL A 89 -2.33 -15.90 -27.18
CA VAL A 89 -3.34 -16.81 -26.64
C VAL A 89 -4.55 -16.81 -27.57
N ALA A 90 -4.96 -17.99 -28.04
CA ALA A 90 -6.12 -18.15 -28.90
C ALA A 90 -7.41 -18.38 -28.10
N ALA A 91 -7.34 -19.20 -27.06
CA ALA A 91 -8.46 -19.54 -26.20
C ALA A 91 -8.01 -20.27 -24.92
N VAL A 92 -8.88 -20.22 -23.92
CA VAL A 92 -8.82 -21.08 -22.73
C VAL A 92 -9.82 -22.23 -22.86
N GLN A 93 -9.42 -23.40 -22.38
CA GLN A 93 -10.24 -24.60 -22.34
C GLN A 93 -10.72 -24.83 -20.91
N LEU A 94 -12.04 -24.95 -20.73
CA LEU A 94 -12.65 -25.30 -19.46
C LEU A 94 -12.69 -26.83 -19.27
N GLU A 95 -12.73 -27.25 -18.01
CA GLU A 95 -12.81 -28.67 -17.59
C GLU A 95 -14.00 -29.41 -18.19
N ASP A 96 -15.10 -28.70 -18.47
CA ASP A 96 -16.32 -29.26 -19.07
C ASP A 96 -16.33 -29.28 -20.61
N GLY A 97 -15.17 -29.07 -21.24
CA GLY A 97 -15.05 -29.13 -22.69
C GLY A 97 -15.35 -27.81 -23.41
N ARG A 98 -15.86 -26.77 -22.75
CA ARG A 98 -16.08 -25.45 -23.39
C ARG A 98 -14.76 -24.74 -23.70
N ARG A 99 -14.64 -24.22 -24.92
CA ARG A 99 -13.52 -23.39 -25.38
C ARG A 99 -13.95 -21.92 -25.45
N ILE A 100 -13.19 -21.02 -24.83
CA ILE A 100 -13.47 -19.58 -24.81
C ILE A 100 -12.29 -18.84 -25.45
N GLY A 101 -12.53 -18.30 -26.65
CA GLY A 101 -11.59 -17.43 -27.36
C GLY A 101 -11.79 -15.95 -27.03
N GLY A 102 -10.82 -15.12 -27.43
CA GLY A 102 -10.87 -13.67 -27.30
C GLY A 102 -9.69 -13.01 -27.99
N ASP A 103 -9.81 -11.71 -28.27
CA ASP A 103 -8.74 -10.93 -28.89
C ASP A 103 -7.73 -10.44 -27.86
N LEU A 104 -8.20 -10.12 -26.65
CA LEU A 104 -7.40 -9.71 -25.50
C LEU A 104 -7.80 -10.53 -24.27
N PHE A 105 -6.79 -11.01 -23.52
CA PHE A 105 -6.97 -11.74 -22.27
C PHE A 105 -6.43 -10.92 -21.11
N VAL A 106 -7.27 -10.70 -20.09
CA VAL A 106 -6.83 -10.10 -18.82
C VAL A 106 -6.60 -11.22 -17.81
N ASP A 107 -5.35 -11.50 -17.49
CA ASP A 107 -4.98 -12.49 -16.49
C ASP A 107 -5.21 -11.92 -15.09
N CYS A 108 -6.26 -12.39 -14.41
CA CYS A 108 -6.55 -12.12 -13.01
C CYS A 108 -6.50 -13.39 -12.15
N SER A 109 -5.74 -14.42 -12.58
CA SER A 109 -5.74 -15.77 -11.99
C SER A 109 -5.01 -15.90 -10.65
N GLY A 110 -4.62 -14.77 -10.05
CA GLY A 110 -3.88 -14.73 -8.80
C GLY A 110 -2.40 -15.05 -8.99
N PHE A 111 -1.70 -15.41 -7.90
CA PHE A 111 -0.29 -15.81 -7.91
C PHE A 111 0.07 -16.90 -8.93
N ARG A 112 -0.91 -17.70 -9.36
CA ARG A 112 -0.72 -18.72 -10.39
C ARG A 112 -0.26 -18.14 -11.72
N SER A 113 -0.70 -16.92 -12.07
CA SER A 113 -0.38 -16.24 -13.33
C SER A 113 -0.55 -17.18 -14.54
N LEU A 114 -1.74 -17.77 -14.64
CA LEU A 114 -2.08 -18.86 -15.55
C LEU A 114 -1.79 -18.53 -17.02
N LEU A 115 -2.05 -17.29 -17.44
CA LEU A 115 -1.86 -16.90 -18.84
C LEU A 115 -0.48 -16.27 -19.01
N LEU A 116 -0.16 -15.26 -18.21
CA LEU A 116 1.09 -14.50 -18.40
C LEU A 116 2.30 -15.32 -17.95
N GLY A 117 2.30 -15.82 -16.72
CA GLY A 117 3.41 -16.57 -16.15
C GLY A 117 3.53 -18.00 -16.64
N GLN A 118 2.42 -18.73 -16.84
CA GLN A 118 2.46 -20.14 -17.25
C GLN A 118 2.39 -20.29 -18.78
N ALA A 119 1.34 -19.79 -19.44
CA ALA A 119 1.17 -20.01 -20.88
C ALA A 119 2.16 -19.20 -21.75
N LEU A 120 2.48 -17.97 -21.35
CA LEU A 120 3.46 -17.12 -22.04
C LEU A 120 4.88 -17.20 -21.45
N ALA A 121 5.05 -17.92 -20.33
CA ALA A 121 6.33 -18.10 -19.65
C ALA A 121 7.02 -16.78 -19.27
N GLU A 122 6.26 -15.74 -18.91
CA GLU A 122 6.84 -14.45 -18.56
C GLU A 122 7.65 -14.53 -17.25
N PRO A 123 8.93 -14.11 -17.24
CA PRO A 123 9.79 -14.17 -16.07
C PRO A 123 9.24 -13.37 -14.88
N PHE A 124 9.71 -13.73 -13.68
CA PHE A 124 9.39 -13.03 -12.45
C PHE A 124 10.64 -12.33 -11.90
N VAL A 125 10.53 -11.04 -11.64
CA VAL A 125 11.53 -10.19 -10.98
C VAL A 125 11.29 -10.26 -9.48
N ASP A 126 12.19 -10.97 -8.78
CA ASP A 126 12.12 -11.18 -7.34
C ASP A 126 12.69 -9.97 -6.57
N PHE A 127 11.92 -9.48 -5.58
CA PHE A 127 12.31 -8.41 -4.65
C PHE A 127 12.58 -8.90 -3.22
N SER A 128 12.57 -10.22 -2.99
CA SER A 128 12.71 -10.86 -1.67
C SER A 128 14.06 -10.57 -0.99
N HIS A 129 15.06 -10.13 -1.75
CA HIS A 129 16.34 -9.66 -1.21
C HIS A 129 16.25 -8.27 -0.55
N TRP A 130 15.28 -7.44 -0.92
CA TRP A 130 14.98 -6.15 -0.28
C TRP A 130 13.80 -6.21 0.69
N LEU A 131 12.77 -6.99 0.37
CA LEU A 131 11.56 -7.14 1.16
C LEU A 131 11.44 -8.60 1.63
N PRO A 132 12.01 -8.92 2.81
CA PRO A 132 12.32 -10.30 3.14
C PRO A 132 11.14 -11.15 3.61
N VAL A 133 9.99 -10.53 3.89
CA VAL A 133 8.78 -11.24 4.32
C VAL A 133 8.15 -12.03 3.16
N ASP A 134 7.67 -13.23 3.45
CA ASP A 134 7.24 -14.22 2.45
C ASP A 134 6.04 -15.07 2.93
N GLY A 135 5.54 -14.79 4.13
CA GLY A 135 4.42 -15.49 4.73
C GLY A 135 3.54 -14.55 5.53
N ALA A 136 2.28 -14.94 5.69
CA ALA A 136 1.38 -14.28 6.62
C ALA A 136 0.43 -15.27 7.27
N TRP A 137 0.22 -15.13 8.58
CA TRP A 137 -0.95 -15.69 9.23
C TRP A 137 -2.08 -14.65 9.22
N ALA A 138 -3.30 -15.07 8.91
CA ALA A 138 -4.49 -14.21 8.97
C ALA A 138 -5.59 -14.87 9.80
N CYS A 139 -6.17 -14.12 10.74
CA CYS A 139 -7.24 -14.60 11.62
C CYS A 139 -8.20 -13.44 11.94
N PRO A 140 -9.43 -13.43 11.40
CA PRO A 140 -10.42 -12.44 11.80
C PRO A 140 -11.03 -12.79 13.16
N THR A 141 -11.40 -11.77 13.92
CA THR A 141 -12.04 -11.88 15.25
C THR A 141 -13.43 -11.25 15.25
N GLU A 142 -14.27 -11.67 16.19
CA GLU A 142 -15.48 -10.93 16.56
C GLU A 142 -15.08 -9.49 16.93
N ARG A 143 -15.88 -8.52 16.52
CA ARG A 143 -15.64 -7.13 16.90
C ARG A 143 -15.77 -6.97 18.43
N ILE A 144 -14.82 -6.28 19.04
CA ILE A 144 -14.90 -5.83 20.43
C ILE A 144 -15.26 -4.36 20.51
N GLY A 145 -16.22 -4.06 21.39
CA GLY A 145 -16.57 -2.70 21.77
C GLY A 145 -17.30 -1.90 20.70
N GLU A 146 -17.83 -0.77 21.12
CA GLU A 146 -18.55 0.16 20.25
C GLU A 146 -17.59 1.07 19.46
N GLU A 147 -16.41 1.38 20.03
CA GLU A 147 -15.45 2.28 19.38
C GLU A 147 -14.66 1.56 18.28
N LEU A 148 -14.59 2.19 17.11
CA LEU A 148 -13.79 1.73 15.97
C LEU A 148 -12.67 2.75 15.72
N ALA A 149 -11.43 2.25 15.73
CA ALA A 149 -10.28 3.05 15.36
C ALA A 149 -10.35 3.43 13.86
N PRO A 150 -10.29 4.71 13.50
CA PRO A 150 -10.36 5.16 12.09
C PRO A 150 -9.00 5.03 11.37
N TYR A 151 -8.26 3.95 11.63
CA TYR A 151 -6.93 3.72 11.06
C TYR A 151 -6.58 2.23 11.04
N THR A 152 -5.73 1.84 10.10
CA THR A 152 -5.03 0.54 10.15
C THR A 152 -3.89 0.64 11.16
N GLN A 153 -3.73 -0.37 12.00
CA GLN A 153 -2.56 -0.46 12.88
C GLN A 153 -1.58 -1.48 12.32
N ALA A 154 -0.34 -1.04 12.07
CA ALA A 154 0.81 -1.91 11.79
C ALA A 154 1.73 -1.93 13.00
N THR A 155 2.02 -3.12 13.53
CA THR A 155 2.85 -3.30 14.74
C THR A 155 4.05 -4.16 14.41
N ALA A 156 5.27 -3.61 14.53
CA ALA A 156 6.52 -4.36 14.37
C ALA A 156 6.64 -5.49 15.42
N LEU A 157 6.94 -6.70 14.95
CA LEU A 157 7.18 -7.90 15.76
C LEU A 157 8.58 -8.47 15.47
N GLU A 158 8.93 -9.61 16.07
CA GLU A 158 10.27 -10.20 15.99
C GLU A 158 10.70 -10.51 14.55
N GLY A 159 9.86 -11.19 13.77
CA GLY A 159 10.16 -11.64 12.41
C GLY A 159 9.34 -10.98 11.32
N GLY A 160 8.73 -9.83 11.61
CA GLY A 160 7.91 -9.07 10.66
C GLY A 160 7.01 -8.05 11.36
N TRP A 161 5.75 -7.96 10.95
CA TRP A 161 4.79 -7.01 11.52
C TRP A 161 3.35 -7.54 11.45
N ALA A 162 2.53 -7.12 12.41
CA ALA A 162 1.13 -7.49 12.48
C ALA A 162 0.21 -6.34 12.08
N TRP A 163 -0.82 -6.65 11.29
CA TRP A 163 -1.91 -5.72 11.00
C TRP A 163 -3.09 -5.94 11.93
N ARG A 164 -3.81 -4.85 12.20
CA ARG A 164 -5.17 -4.86 12.75
C ARG A 164 -6.02 -3.88 11.93
N ILE A 165 -7.09 -4.39 11.32
CA ILE A 165 -7.97 -3.67 10.41
C ILE A 165 -9.42 -3.78 10.93
N PRO A 166 -9.95 -2.73 11.57
CA PRO A 166 -11.31 -2.74 12.11
C PRO A 166 -12.37 -2.64 11.00
N LEU A 167 -13.35 -3.54 10.99
CA LEU A 167 -14.57 -3.44 10.19
C LEU A 167 -15.78 -3.29 11.14
N GLN A 168 -16.95 -3.02 10.56
CA GLN A 168 -18.19 -2.83 11.34
C GLN A 168 -18.62 -4.07 12.13
N ASN A 169 -18.36 -5.27 11.61
CA ASN A 169 -18.85 -6.53 12.17
C ASN A 169 -17.74 -7.48 12.67
N ARG A 170 -16.47 -7.18 12.38
CA ARG A 170 -15.31 -8.00 12.74
C ARG A 170 -14.04 -7.18 12.73
N THR A 171 -12.95 -7.70 13.28
CA THR A 171 -11.62 -7.12 13.10
C THR A 171 -10.74 -8.10 12.33
N GLY A 172 -10.06 -7.63 11.29
CA GLY A 172 -9.07 -8.42 10.58
C GLY A 172 -7.72 -8.32 11.27
N HIS A 173 -7.16 -9.46 11.71
CA HIS A 173 -5.79 -9.53 12.20
C HIS A 173 -4.93 -10.37 11.26
N GLY A 174 -3.65 -10.04 11.22
CA GLY A 174 -2.66 -10.92 10.63
C GLY A 174 -1.25 -10.54 11.03
N HIS A 175 -0.32 -11.46 10.80
CA HIS A 175 1.10 -11.29 11.07
C HIS A 175 1.84 -11.66 9.79
N VAL A 176 2.40 -10.66 9.12
CA VAL A 176 3.31 -10.79 7.98
C VAL A 176 4.69 -11.08 8.54
N PHE A 177 5.35 -12.13 8.06
CA PHE A 177 6.63 -12.58 8.59
C PHE A 177 7.56 -13.11 7.50
N SER A 178 8.85 -13.19 7.83
CA SER A 178 9.86 -13.80 6.98
C SER A 178 10.24 -15.18 7.51
N SER A 179 10.01 -16.22 6.71
CA SER A 179 10.34 -17.60 7.06
C SER A 179 11.84 -17.84 7.30
N ARG A 180 12.70 -16.94 6.80
CA ARG A 180 14.16 -16.96 7.04
C ARG A 180 14.55 -16.54 8.46
N PHE A 181 13.72 -15.77 9.16
CA PHE A 181 14.06 -15.14 10.43
C PHE A 181 13.16 -15.57 11.59
N ILE A 182 12.02 -16.20 11.31
CA ILE A 182 11.12 -16.73 12.34
C ILE A 182 10.37 -17.95 11.80
N ASP A 183 10.17 -18.94 12.66
CA ASP A 183 9.34 -20.09 12.34
C ASP A 183 7.86 -19.72 12.24
N ALA A 184 7.12 -20.44 11.39
CA ALA A 184 5.71 -20.16 11.15
C ALA A 184 4.83 -20.38 12.39
N ASP A 185 5.11 -21.37 13.24
CA ASP A 185 4.34 -21.61 14.45
C ASP A 185 4.60 -20.51 15.48
N ARG A 186 5.86 -20.07 15.61
CA ARG A 186 6.18 -18.90 16.45
C ARG A 186 5.48 -17.63 15.95
N ALA A 187 5.43 -17.42 14.65
CA ALA A 187 4.68 -16.32 14.06
C ALA A 187 3.16 -16.43 14.32
N ARG A 188 2.61 -17.65 14.35
CA ARG A 188 1.21 -17.92 14.71
C ARG A 188 0.93 -17.61 16.17
N GLU A 189 1.79 -18.03 17.09
CA GLU A 189 1.67 -17.70 18.52
C GLU A 189 1.64 -16.19 18.74
N GLN A 190 2.55 -15.45 18.09
CA GLN A 190 2.61 -13.99 18.17
C GLN A 190 1.34 -13.32 17.62
N LEU A 191 0.72 -13.87 16.57
CA LEU A 191 -0.58 -13.41 16.09
C LEU A 191 -1.68 -13.66 17.12
N LEU A 192 -1.78 -14.90 17.63
CA LEU A 192 -2.82 -15.32 18.57
C LEU A 192 -2.80 -14.48 19.85
N ALA A 193 -1.60 -14.14 20.36
CA ALA A 193 -1.43 -13.28 21.52
C ALA A 193 -1.90 -11.81 21.30
N ARG A 194 -2.16 -11.40 20.05
CA ARG A 194 -2.61 -10.05 19.69
C ARG A 194 -4.07 -9.98 19.24
N LEU A 195 -4.77 -11.09 19.21
CA LEU A 195 -6.20 -11.07 18.96
C LEU A 195 -6.88 -10.39 20.14
N ASP A 196 -7.69 -9.38 19.84
CA ASP A 196 -8.48 -8.72 20.88
C ASP A 196 -9.82 -9.45 21.07
N GLY A 197 -10.47 -9.87 19.99
CA GLY A 197 -11.72 -10.62 19.99
C GLY A 197 -11.59 -12.13 19.87
N LYS A 198 -12.72 -12.81 20.05
CA LYS A 198 -12.83 -14.25 19.81
C LYS A 198 -12.56 -14.56 18.33
N PRO A 199 -11.68 -15.51 17.98
CA PRO A 199 -11.45 -15.92 16.60
C PRO A 199 -12.73 -16.39 15.90
N LEU A 200 -12.95 -15.95 14.66
CA LEU A 200 -14.06 -16.40 13.80
C LEU A 200 -13.71 -17.68 13.01
N GLY A 201 -12.53 -18.24 13.24
CA GLY A 201 -12.04 -19.48 12.63
C GLY A 201 -10.55 -19.66 12.88
N GLU A 202 -10.01 -20.79 12.43
CA GLU A 202 -8.59 -21.06 12.53
C GLU A 202 -7.75 -20.05 11.73
N PRO A 203 -6.59 -19.61 12.27
CA PRO A 203 -5.63 -18.83 11.50
C PRO A 203 -5.26 -19.55 10.21
N ARG A 204 -5.16 -18.80 9.10
CA ARG A 204 -4.77 -19.33 7.80
C ARG A 204 -3.37 -18.86 7.45
N LEU A 205 -2.50 -19.79 7.07
CA LEU A 205 -1.17 -19.48 6.56
C LEU A 205 -1.27 -19.18 5.07
N LEU A 206 -0.67 -18.05 4.70
CA LEU A 206 -0.50 -17.60 3.33
C LEU A 206 1.01 -17.57 3.05
N ARG A 207 1.39 -17.98 1.84
CA ARG A 207 2.75 -17.87 1.32
C ARG A 207 2.73 -17.03 0.06
N PHE A 208 3.73 -16.19 -0.11
CA PHE A 208 3.84 -15.31 -1.26
C PHE A 208 5.30 -15.02 -1.58
N THR A 209 5.55 -14.56 -2.81
CA THR A 209 6.83 -14.01 -3.23
C THR A 209 6.63 -12.55 -3.57
N THR A 210 7.50 -11.69 -3.05
CA THR A 210 7.46 -10.25 -3.30
C THR A 210 8.18 -9.94 -4.61
N GLY A 211 7.55 -9.19 -5.50
CA GLY A 211 8.08 -8.91 -6.83
C GLY A 211 7.00 -8.71 -7.89
N HIS A 212 7.38 -8.75 -9.16
CA HIS A 212 6.45 -8.65 -10.27
C HIS A 212 6.94 -9.40 -11.51
N ARG A 213 6.07 -9.58 -12.50
CA ARG A 213 6.43 -10.09 -13.82
C ARG A 213 7.27 -9.05 -14.55
N GLU A 214 8.28 -9.51 -15.28
CA GLU A 214 9.20 -8.61 -16.00
C GLU A 214 8.43 -7.64 -16.91
N ARG A 215 7.46 -8.17 -17.67
CA ARG A 215 6.46 -7.39 -18.39
C ARG A 215 5.05 -7.73 -17.89
N PHE A 216 4.19 -6.73 -17.84
CA PHE A 216 2.81 -6.82 -17.38
C PHE A 216 1.82 -7.08 -18.53
N TRP A 217 2.20 -6.71 -19.75
CA TRP A 217 1.47 -6.95 -20.99
C TRP A 217 2.43 -7.58 -22.01
N VAL A 218 2.14 -8.83 -22.38
CA VAL A 218 2.87 -9.57 -23.39
C VAL A 218 1.88 -10.13 -24.40
N LYS A 219 2.15 -9.92 -25.70
CA LYS A 219 1.25 -10.38 -26.76
C LYS A 219 -0.16 -9.84 -26.52
N ASN A 220 -1.18 -10.70 -26.53
CA ASN A 220 -2.54 -10.33 -26.22
C ASN A 220 -2.97 -10.66 -24.77
N VAL A 221 -2.02 -10.79 -23.84
CA VAL A 221 -2.28 -11.03 -22.42
C VAL A 221 -1.79 -9.85 -21.58
N VAL A 222 -2.68 -9.28 -20.76
CA VAL A 222 -2.34 -8.29 -19.73
C VAL A 222 -2.61 -8.88 -18.36
N ALA A 223 -1.64 -8.86 -17.45
CA ALA A 223 -1.86 -9.30 -16.08
C ALA A 223 -2.24 -8.13 -15.16
N ILE A 224 -3.29 -8.33 -14.38
CA ILE A 224 -3.81 -7.35 -13.42
C ILE A 224 -4.01 -8.04 -12.06
N GLY A 225 -3.50 -7.40 -10.99
CA GLY A 225 -3.52 -7.96 -9.65
C GLY A 225 -2.40 -8.97 -9.42
N LEU A 226 -2.65 -10.00 -8.61
CA LEU A 226 -1.59 -10.90 -8.13
C LEU A 226 -0.94 -11.76 -9.23
N SER A 227 -1.54 -11.82 -10.42
CA SER A 227 -0.96 -12.47 -11.60
C SER A 227 0.21 -11.68 -12.19
N SER A 228 0.25 -10.35 -11.95
CA SER A 228 1.30 -9.46 -12.42
C SER A 228 2.36 -9.21 -11.37
N GLY A 229 2.02 -9.23 -10.09
CA GLY A 229 2.98 -9.04 -9.01
C GLY A 229 2.32 -8.89 -7.65
N PHE A 230 3.15 -8.83 -6.61
CA PHE A 230 2.72 -8.60 -5.24
C PHE A 230 3.80 -7.90 -4.43
N LEU A 231 3.35 -6.95 -3.61
CA LEU A 231 4.12 -6.31 -2.56
C LEU A 231 3.34 -6.50 -1.26
N GLU A 232 4.05 -6.66 -0.15
CA GLU A 232 3.43 -6.84 1.16
C GLU A 232 2.47 -5.67 1.50
N PRO A 233 1.40 -5.92 2.28
CA PRO A 233 0.31 -4.96 2.45
C PRO A 233 0.62 -3.87 3.48
N LEU A 234 1.89 -3.52 3.72
CA LEU A 234 2.28 -2.55 4.74
C LEU A 234 1.67 -1.17 4.48
N GLU A 235 1.56 -0.80 3.21
CA GLU A 235 1.00 0.49 2.77
C GLU A 235 -0.25 0.32 1.87
N SER A 236 -1.01 -0.77 2.07
CA SER A 236 -2.35 -0.96 1.48
C SER A 236 -2.44 -0.82 -0.06
N THR A 237 -1.40 -1.21 -0.80
CA THR A 237 -1.27 -0.89 -2.23
C THR A 237 -1.89 -1.90 -3.20
N SER A 238 -2.28 -3.10 -2.77
CA SER A 238 -2.69 -4.16 -3.71
C SER A 238 -3.92 -3.81 -4.56
N ILE A 239 -4.96 -3.22 -3.96
CA ILE A 239 -6.17 -2.78 -4.70
C ILE A 239 -5.87 -1.56 -5.55
N TYR A 240 -5.03 -0.64 -5.05
CA TYR A 240 -4.57 0.51 -5.81
C TYR A 240 -3.82 0.10 -7.09
N LEU A 241 -2.92 -0.89 -7.01
CA LEU A 241 -2.20 -1.41 -8.17
C LEU A 241 -3.15 -2.06 -9.21
N ILE A 242 -4.24 -2.69 -8.76
CA ILE A 242 -5.29 -3.17 -9.67
C ILE A 242 -5.96 -2.00 -10.39
N GLN A 243 -6.34 -0.95 -9.66
CA GLN A 243 -6.99 0.22 -10.23
C GLN A 243 -6.07 0.96 -11.21
N ASP A 244 -4.81 1.17 -10.84
CA ASP A 244 -3.80 1.79 -11.70
C ASP A 244 -3.60 1.00 -13.01
N GLY A 245 -3.43 -0.32 -12.90
CA GLY A 245 -3.29 -1.19 -14.08
C GLY A 245 -4.50 -1.13 -15.00
N ILE A 246 -5.72 -1.13 -14.44
CA ILE A 246 -6.97 -0.99 -15.22
C ILE A 246 -7.03 0.39 -15.89
N SER A 247 -6.71 1.46 -15.17
CA SER A 247 -6.74 2.82 -15.72
C SER A 247 -5.77 2.98 -16.89
N ARG A 248 -4.53 2.50 -16.76
CA ARG A 248 -3.54 2.51 -17.86
C ARG A 248 -4.03 1.73 -19.07
N LEU A 249 -4.54 0.52 -18.82
CA LEU A 249 -5.05 -0.33 -19.89
C LEU A 249 -6.21 0.35 -20.63
N MET A 250 -7.15 0.95 -19.90
CA MET A 250 -8.25 1.69 -20.50
C MET A 250 -7.77 2.88 -21.34
N THR A 251 -6.80 3.66 -20.86
CA THR A 251 -6.21 4.77 -21.62
C THR A 251 -5.66 4.31 -22.97
N LEU A 252 -4.95 3.18 -23.01
CA LEU A 252 -4.36 2.65 -24.24
C LEU A 252 -5.41 2.03 -25.18
N LEU A 253 -6.44 1.38 -24.64
CA LEU A 253 -7.50 0.75 -25.43
C LEU A 253 -8.53 1.73 -26.00
N THR A 254 -8.60 2.96 -25.48
CA THR A 254 -9.58 3.98 -25.89
C THR A 254 -9.10 4.90 -27.01
N THR A 255 -7.95 4.58 -27.62
CA THR A 255 -7.33 5.36 -28.70
C THR A 255 -8.00 5.18 -30.08
N GLY A 256 -8.93 4.24 -30.22
CA GLY A 256 -9.66 3.97 -31.46
C GLY A 256 -8.93 3.04 -32.44
N ARG A 257 -7.77 2.49 -32.06
CA ARG A 257 -7.03 1.45 -32.79
C ARG A 257 -6.65 0.28 -31.87
N PRO A 258 -6.37 -0.92 -32.41
CA PRO A 258 -5.77 -2.00 -31.62
C PRO A 258 -4.43 -1.57 -31.02
N ALA A 259 -4.16 -1.98 -29.79
CA ALA A 259 -2.89 -1.69 -29.13
C ALA A 259 -1.72 -2.38 -29.85
N ASP A 260 -0.68 -1.62 -30.15
CA ASP A 260 0.55 -2.08 -30.79
C ASP A 260 1.67 -2.33 -29.76
N GLU A 261 2.89 -2.54 -30.25
CA GLU A 261 4.03 -2.83 -29.38
C GLU A 261 4.48 -1.62 -28.55
N ASP A 262 4.31 -0.40 -29.07
CA ASP A 262 4.68 0.82 -28.34
C ASP A 262 3.72 1.07 -27.18
N ASP A 263 2.43 0.81 -27.38
CA ASP A 263 1.43 0.87 -26.31
C ASP A 263 1.77 -0.13 -25.19
N ARG A 264 2.19 -1.35 -25.55
CA ARG A 264 2.59 -2.38 -24.57
C ARG A 264 3.88 -1.99 -23.84
N ALA A 265 4.86 -1.46 -24.55
CA ALA A 265 6.10 -0.98 -23.97
C ALA A 265 5.83 0.13 -22.94
N LEU A 266 4.97 1.11 -23.29
CA LEU A 266 4.55 2.18 -22.40
C LEU A 266 3.82 1.64 -21.15
N PHE A 267 2.93 0.66 -21.32
CA PHE A 267 2.26 0.01 -20.20
C PHE A 267 3.26 -0.69 -19.25
N ASN A 268 4.17 -1.47 -19.83
CA ASN A 268 5.15 -2.27 -19.09
C ASN A 268 6.12 -1.38 -18.30
N ASP A 269 6.67 -0.36 -18.95
CA ASP A 269 7.64 0.56 -18.38
C ASP A 269 7.04 1.38 -17.22
N GLY A 270 5.83 1.92 -17.41
CA GLY A 270 5.11 2.63 -16.34
C GLY A 270 4.76 1.71 -15.15
N ALA A 271 4.28 0.49 -15.42
CA ALA A 271 3.93 -0.46 -14.37
C ALA A 271 5.16 -0.93 -13.58
N ALA A 272 6.26 -1.26 -14.26
CA ALA A 272 7.52 -1.66 -13.62
C ALA A 272 8.08 -0.55 -12.74
N ARG A 273 8.11 0.71 -13.23
CA ARG A 273 8.52 1.86 -12.42
C ARG A 273 7.64 2.01 -11.18
N ARG A 274 6.31 1.92 -11.33
CA ARG A 274 5.39 2.03 -10.19
C ARG A 274 5.63 0.98 -9.11
N TYR A 275 5.85 -0.28 -9.51
CA TYR A 275 6.23 -1.35 -8.57
C TYR A 275 7.54 -1.04 -7.85
N ALA A 276 8.56 -0.56 -8.57
CA ALA A 276 9.83 -0.14 -7.97
C ALA A 276 9.69 1.05 -7.01
N ARG A 277 8.87 2.07 -7.34
CA ARG A 277 8.62 3.22 -6.46
C ARG A 277 7.92 2.80 -5.16
N ILE A 278 6.90 1.94 -5.24
CA ILE A 278 6.20 1.42 -4.07
C ILE A 278 7.13 0.52 -3.24
N ARG A 279 7.92 -0.34 -3.88
CA ARG A 279 8.94 -1.16 -3.21
C ARG A 279 9.87 -0.28 -2.39
N ASP A 280 10.43 0.78 -2.98
CA ASP A 280 11.34 1.69 -2.27
C ASP A 280 10.68 2.34 -1.05
N PHE A 281 9.40 2.70 -1.15
CA PHE A 281 8.65 3.26 -0.03
C PHE A 281 8.42 2.23 1.10
N ILE A 282 8.13 0.97 0.76
CA ILE A 282 8.01 -0.11 1.76
C ILE A 282 9.37 -0.35 2.42
N ILE A 283 10.46 -0.43 1.64
CA ILE A 283 11.82 -0.61 2.17
C ILE A 283 12.17 0.47 3.20
N LEU A 284 11.75 1.72 2.98
CA LEU A 284 11.99 2.85 3.89
C LEU A 284 11.59 2.54 5.34
N HIS A 285 10.48 1.81 5.53
CA HIS A 285 9.98 1.43 6.85
C HIS A 285 10.91 0.48 7.57
N TYR A 286 11.57 -0.39 6.81
CA TYR A 286 12.49 -1.39 7.33
C TYR A 286 13.87 -0.80 7.57
N CYS A 287 14.45 -0.09 6.61
CA CYS A 287 15.83 0.37 6.72
C CYS A 287 16.02 1.49 7.73
N LEU A 288 15.00 2.33 7.97
CA LEU A 288 15.05 3.41 8.96
C LEU A 288 14.74 2.97 10.39
N THR A 289 14.37 1.71 10.61
CA THR A 289 14.06 1.21 11.94
C THR A 289 15.24 1.40 12.90
N ARG A 290 14.93 1.73 14.16
CA ARG A 290 15.91 1.73 15.26
C ARG A 290 15.99 0.39 15.99
N ARG A 291 15.09 -0.56 15.68
CA ARG A 291 15.07 -1.89 16.28
C ARG A 291 16.32 -2.67 15.89
N ARG A 292 16.95 -3.32 16.86
CA ARG A 292 18.11 -4.22 16.68
C ARG A 292 17.98 -5.50 17.51
N ASP A 293 16.80 -5.71 18.07
CA ASP A 293 16.49 -6.75 19.05
C ASP A 293 16.20 -8.12 18.42
N SER A 294 16.03 -8.21 17.09
CA SER A 294 15.89 -9.49 16.38
C SER A 294 16.78 -9.56 15.13
N GLU A 295 16.93 -10.75 14.58
CA GLU A 295 17.75 -10.99 13.38
C GLU A 295 17.21 -10.26 12.15
N LEU A 296 15.89 -10.30 11.91
CA LEU A 296 15.27 -9.56 10.81
C LEU A 296 15.63 -8.06 10.89
N TRP A 297 15.44 -7.43 12.06
CA TRP A 297 15.66 -5.99 12.19
C TRP A 297 17.12 -5.60 12.04
N ARG A 298 18.06 -6.45 12.48
CA ARG A 298 19.50 -6.26 12.20
C ARG A 298 19.78 -6.37 10.71
N HIS A 299 19.25 -7.40 10.04
CA HIS A 299 19.44 -7.62 8.61
C HIS A 299 18.96 -6.43 7.78
N VAL A 300 17.69 -6.04 7.89
CA VAL A 300 17.11 -4.97 7.06
C VAL A 300 17.71 -3.58 7.32
N SER A 301 18.33 -3.38 8.49
CA SER A 301 19.01 -2.12 8.81
C SER A 301 20.38 -1.96 8.13
N SER A 302 20.91 -3.03 7.54
CA SER A 302 22.24 -3.08 6.91
C SER A 302 22.23 -3.65 5.49
N MET A 303 21.05 -4.00 4.97
CA MET A 303 20.92 -4.52 3.61
C MET A 303 21.26 -3.46 2.56
N GLU A 304 21.73 -3.92 1.41
CA GLU A 304 21.93 -3.06 0.25
C GLU A 304 20.58 -2.49 -0.22
N LEU A 305 20.56 -1.19 -0.50
CA LEU A 305 19.35 -0.48 -0.92
C LEU A 305 19.34 -0.32 -2.44
N PRO A 306 18.16 -0.29 -3.08
CA PRO A 306 18.05 0.15 -4.46
C PRO A 306 18.65 1.54 -4.62
N GLU A 307 19.38 1.78 -5.71
CA GLU A 307 20.04 3.06 -5.99
C GLU A 307 19.08 4.25 -5.88
N THR A 308 17.84 4.08 -6.36
CA THR A 308 16.82 5.12 -6.32
C THR A 308 16.41 5.52 -4.90
N LEU A 309 16.36 4.56 -3.97
CA LEU A 309 16.11 4.83 -2.56
C LEU A 309 17.34 5.39 -1.86
N ALA A 310 18.53 4.84 -2.13
CA ALA A 310 19.79 5.32 -1.56
C ALA A 310 20.02 6.81 -1.91
N PHE A 311 19.78 7.19 -3.17
CA PHE A 311 19.84 8.58 -3.62
C PHE A 311 18.82 9.47 -2.89
N ARG A 312 17.57 9.03 -2.77
CA ARG A 312 16.52 9.77 -2.04
C ARG A 312 16.88 10.00 -0.58
N LEU A 313 17.38 8.96 0.11
CA LEU A 313 17.83 9.04 1.49
C LEU A 313 19.00 10.03 1.64
N GLU A 314 19.93 10.01 0.70
CA GLU A 314 21.09 10.90 0.73
C GLU A 314 20.69 12.37 0.53
N LEU A 315 19.77 12.65 -0.41
CA LEU A 315 19.22 13.99 -0.62
C LEU A 315 18.48 14.50 0.62
N TRP A 316 17.64 13.67 1.23
CA TRP A 316 16.99 14.02 2.49
C TRP A 316 18.00 14.27 3.61
N ARG A 317 18.97 13.37 3.80
CA ARG A 317 19.98 13.45 4.86
C ARG A 317 20.82 14.71 4.75
N ARG A 318 21.26 15.09 3.54
CA ARG A 318 22.15 16.24 3.31
C ARG A 318 21.40 17.56 3.20
N TYR A 319 20.27 17.58 2.50
CA TYR A 319 19.63 18.81 2.05
C TYR A 319 18.18 18.96 2.54
N GLY A 320 17.60 17.95 3.19
CA GLY A 320 16.19 17.97 3.57
C GLY A 320 15.23 17.96 2.37
N VAL A 321 15.69 17.46 1.22
CA VAL A 321 14.90 17.41 -0.02
C VAL A 321 14.15 16.10 -0.09
N LEU A 322 12.82 16.19 -0.17
CA LEU A 322 11.92 15.08 -0.44
C LEU A 322 11.79 14.91 -1.96
N HIS A 323 12.81 14.30 -2.57
CA HIS A 323 12.85 14.11 -4.02
C HIS A 323 11.72 13.17 -4.49
N GLU A 324 11.06 13.50 -5.59
CA GLU A 324 10.02 12.69 -6.24
C GLU A 324 10.48 12.30 -7.66
N TYR A 325 10.29 11.04 -8.03
CA TYR A 325 10.49 10.54 -9.39
C TYR A 325 9.17 10.55 -10.16
N ASP A 326 9.20 10.16 -11.42
CA ASP A 326 7.98 9.77 -12.13
C ASP A 326 7.41 8.46 -11.57
N GLU A 327 6.10 8.27 -11.74
CA GLU A 327 5.38 7.05 -11.35
C GLU A 327 5.40 6.74 -9.84
N GLU A 328 5.49 7.77 -8.99
CA GLU A 328 5.35 7.61 -7.54
C GLU A 328 4.03 6.92 -7.15
N GLY A 329 4.13 5.98 -6.21
CA GLY A 329 2.97 5.47 -5.49
C GLY A 329 2.53 6.38 -4.34
N PHE A 330 3.45 7.23 -3.85
CA PHE A 330 3.27 8.05 -2.66
C PHE A 330 3.91 9.42 -2.85
N ASP A 331 3.19 10.47 -2.49
CA ASP A 331 3.70 11.84 -2.57
C ASP A 331 4.73 12.15 -1.47
N ALA A 332 5.46 13.24 -1.64
CA ALA A 332 6.47 13.71 -0.70
C ALA A 332 5.98 13.86 0.76
N THR A 333 4.68 14.10 1.01
CA THR A 333 4.15 14.19 2.37
C THR A 333 4.08 12.84 3.07
N SER A 334 3.86 11.75 2.32
CA SER A 334 3.95 10.38 2.83
C SER A 334 5.39 10.00 3.17
N TRP A 335 6.37 10.36 2.32
CA TRP A 335 7.79 10.20 2.62
C TRP A 335 8.22 10.94 3.89
N LEU A 336 7.76 12.18 4.05
CA LEU A 336 7.99 12.95 5.27
C LEU A 336 7.38 12.28 6.50
N ALA A 337 6.18 11.68 6.39
CA ALA A 337 5.53 11.01 7.50
C ALA A 337 6.38 9.86 8.05
N ILE A 338 6.98 9.05 7.17
CA ILE A 338 7.86 7.95 7.57
C ILE A 338 9.17 8.46 8.13
N HIS A 339 9.80 9.45 7.48
CA HIS A 339 11.01 10.08 8.03
C HIS A 339 10.79 10.64 9.43
N ALA A 340 9.73 11.42 9.63
CA ALA A 340 9.40 11.99 10.91
C ALA A 340 9.03 10.92 11.95
N GLY A 341 8.25 9.91 11.57
CA GLY A 341 7.85 8.82 12.46
C GLY A 341 8.99 7.90 12.89
N MET A 342 10.02 7.77 12.05
CA MET A 342 11.26 7.03 12.35
C MET A 342 12.35 7.92 12.96
N ASP A 343 12.05 9.18 13.28
CA ASP A 343 13.00 10.19 13.75
C ASP A 343 14.25 10.32 12.85
N HIS A 344 14.07 10.14 11.55
CA HIS A 344 15.11 10.29 10.53
C HIS A 344 15.10 11.71 9.98
N TRP A 345 15.90 12.59 10.58
CA TRP A 345 15.95 14.01 10.23
C TRP A 345 17.20 14.37 9.42
N PRO A 346 17.15 15.43 8.59
CA PRO A 346 18.33 15.94 7.89
C PRO A 346 19.43 16.35 8.87
N GLN A 347 20.68 16.22 8.46
CA GLN A 347 21.84 16.58 9.29
C GLN A 347 21.99 18.09 9.50
N ARG A 348 21.44 18.89 8.58
CA ARG A 348 21.50 20.34 8.61
C ARG A 348 20.11 20.90 8.35
N ASN A 349 19.80 22.00 9.02
CA ASN A 349 18.63 22.80 8.70
C ASN A 349 18.97 23.70 7.51
N ASP A 350 18.02 23.86 6.59
CA ASP A 350 18.16 24.81 5.49
C ASP A 350 18.28 26.24 6.09
N PRO A 351 19.33 27.02 5.72
CA PRO A 351 19.48 28.40 6.17
C PRO A 351 18.26 29.28 5.90
N VAL A 352 17.46 28.98 4.87
CA VAL A 352 16.22 29.72 4.54
C VAL A 352 15.24 29.73 5.71
N PHE A 353 15.27 28.71 6.58
CA PHE A 353 14.41 28.68 7.76
C PHE A 353 14.70 29.84 8.74
N ALA A 354 15.93 30.38 8.75
CA ALA A 354 16.37 31.52 9.56
C ALA A 354 15.69 32.85 9.19
N GLU A 355 15.08 32.95 8.00
CA GLU A 355 14.30 34.12 7.60
C GLU A 355 13.07 34.35 8.49
N ILE A 356 12.58 33.28 9.14
CA ILE A 356 11.50 33.39 10.14
C ILE A 356 12.13 33.55 11.53
N PRO A 357 11.83 34.64 12.27
CA PRO A 357 12.26 34.79 13.66
C PRO A 357 11.80 33.62 14.55
N PRO A 358 12.61 33.12 15.49
CA PRO A 358 12.26 31.96 16.33
C PRO A 358 10.92 32.11 17.07
N GLU A 359 10.66 33.30 17.64
CA GLU A 359 9.41 33.59 18.35
C GLU A 359 8.19 33.45 17.43
N ARG A 360 8.30 33.96 16.19
CA ARG A 360 7.23 33.87 15.19
C ARG A 360 7.03 32.42 14.72
N ALA A 361 8.11 31.66 14.56
CA ALA A 361 8.03 30.24 14.20
C ALA A 361 7.34 29.43 15.31
N MET A 362 7.76 29.63 16.57
CA MET A 362 7.16 28.99 17.74
C MET A 362 5.68 29.34 17.87
N GLN A 363 5.34 30.63 17.75
CA GLN A 363 3.96 31.10 17.79
C GLN A 363 3.12 30.46 16.67
N GLY A 364 3.64 30.38 15.45
CA GLY A 364 2.94 29.76 14.32
C GLY A 364 2.68 28.26 14.52
N LEU A 365 3.69 27.52 15.04
CA LEU A 365 3.57 26.09 15.35
C LEU A 365 2.53 25.85 16.46
N ASP A 366 2.54 26.65 17.53
CA ASP A 366 1.59 26.52 18.63
C ASP A 366 0.16 26.90 18.21
N GLN A 367 0.00 28.01 17.47
CA GLN A 367 -1.29 28.44 16.92
C GLN A 367 -1.89 27.35 16.03
N ARG A 368 -1.09 26.78 15.13
CA ARG A 368 -1.53 25.71 14.24
C ARG A 368 -1.97 24.48 15.03
N ARG A 369 -1.15 24.01 15.97
CA ARG A 369 -1.47 22.85 16.84
C ARG A 369 -2.79 23.07 17.58
N LYS A 370 -2.95 24.21 18.26
CA LYS A 370 -4.18 24.56 18.99
C LYS A 370 -5.41 24.63 18.09
N ALA A 371 -5.26 25.18 16.88
CA ALA A 371 -6.34 25.24 15.90
C ALA A 371 -6.78 23.83 15.46
N ILE A 372 -5.83 22.94 15.21
CA ILE A 372 -6.11 21.53 14.86
C ILE A 372 -6.81 20.83 16.02
N GLU A 373 -6.28 20.94 17.24
CA GLU A 373 -6.88 20.33 18.43
C GLU A 373 -8.32 20.81 18.65
N ALA A 374 -8.57 22.11 18.56
CA ALA A 374 -9.90 22.70 18.73
C ALA A 374 -10.87 22.26 17.62
N SER A 375 -10.40 22.14 16.38
CA SER A 375 -11.22 21.68 15.25
C SER A 375 -11.60 20.20 15.41
N VAL A 376 -10.62 19.34 15.67
CA VAL A 376 -10.83 17.90 15.87
C VAL A 376 -11.72 17.63 17.08
N ALA A 377 -11.59 18.39 18.17
CA ALA A 377 -12.43 18.27 19.36
C ALA A 377 -13.93 18.54 19.11
N ARG A 378 -14.31 19.15 17.97
CA ARG A 378 -15.70 19.35 17.57
C ARG A 378 -16.24 18.25 16.64
N MET A 379 -15.37 17.43 16.06
CA MET A 379 -15.77 16.34 15.15
C MET A 379 -16.41 15.19 15.93
N PRO A 380 -17.39 14.46 15.35
CA PRO A 380 -17.96 13.30 16.03
C PRO A 380 -16.94 12.16 16.16
N GLN A 381 -17.20 11.27 17.11
CA GLN A 381 -16.49 9.99 17.19
C GLN A 381 -16.77 9.17 15.92
N HIS A 382 -15.77 8.43 15.44
CA HIS A 382 -15.84 7.72 14.17
C HIS A 382 -17.03 6.75 14.10
N HIS A 383 -17.27 5.98 15.16
CA HIS A 383 -18.41 5.05 15.21
C HIS A 383 -19.77 5.75 15.05
N ARG A 384 -19.93 6.97 15.61
CA ARG A 384 -21.16 7.76 15.46
C ARG A 384 -21.33 8.27 14.04
N MET A 385 -20.23 8.69 13.42
CA MET A 385 -20.26 9.13 12.03
C MET A 385 -20.62 7.97 11.10
N LEU A 386 -20.08 6.77 11.34
CA LEU A 386 -20.43 5.57 10.58
C LEU A 386 -21.92 5.21 10.70
N LEU A 387 -22.48 5.22 11.92
CA LEU A 387 -23.92 4.99 12.12
C LEU A 387 -24.74 5.97 11.29
N LYS A 388 -24.44 7.27 11.35
CA LYS A 388 -25.12 8.29 10.55
C LYS A 388 -25.04 8.04 9.03
N MET A 389 -23.94 7.52 8.53
CA MET A 389 -23.74 7.25 7.11
C MET A 389 -24.53 6.04 6.59
N LEU A 390 -24.83 5.08 7.46
CA LEU A 390 -25.46 3.82 7.08
C LEU A 390 -26.99 3.84 7.18
N GLY A 391 -27.55 4.90 7.78
CA GLY A 391 -28.97 5.00 8.12
C GLY A 391 -29.26 4.34 9.45
#